data_AF-A0A6P1Y272-F1
#
_entry.id   AF-A0A6P1Y272-F1
#
_cell.length_a   1.000
_cell.length_b   1.000
_cell.length_c   1.000
_cell.angle_alpha   90.00
_cell.angle_beta   90.00
_cell.angle_gamma   90.00
#
_symmetry.space_group_name_H-M   'P 1'
#
loop_
_entity.id
_entity.type
_entity.pdbx_description
1 polymer ?
#
loop_
_entity_poly.entity_id
_entity_poly.type
_entity_poly.pdbx_seq_one_letter_code
_entity_poly.pdbx_strand_id
1 'polypeptide(L)'
;MLQFNPVHLAFAVMIIGVIFTFVLSKKEIKQLRSLADSFAIPFVKLSNYIAPQKPASSLLTEKTESGGIRPLPAEGQSKEMREIIKRAGNTKAVKLFREMVEAEDALKEAAGKNRRKCYQFADPVARILYMTHTFLTGCENLALIDTESKLDEFNSFLNEQVQHRMTLLRLISGSLAEEYRTLNRVYAAEMEQIEREQMPFIKRNAQ
;
A
#
# COMPACT_ATOMS: atom_id res chain seq x y z
N MET A 1 -15.68 -59.12 -14.06
CA MET A 1 -15.14 -57.97 -14.82
C MET A 1 -15.86 -56.72 -14.35
N LEU A 2 -15.18 -55.76 -13.73
CA LEU A 2 -15.79 -54.46 -13.47
C LEU A 2 -16.06 -53.79 -14.83
N GLN A 3 -17.32 -53.59 -15.18
CA GLN A 3 -17.68 -52.73 -16.30
C GLN A 3 -17.30 -51.29 -15.91
N PHE A 4 -16.16 -50.82 -16.41
CA PHE A 4 -15.78 -49.43 -16.32
C PHE A 4 -16.78 -48.62 -17.15
N ASN A 5 -17.63 -47.85 -16.48
CA ASN A 5 -18.52 -46.93 -17.17
C ASN A 5 -17.70 -45.67 -17.52
N PRO A 6 -17.37 -45.43 -18.81
CA PRO A 6 -16.50 -44.33 -19.23
C PRO A 6 -17.04 -42.96 -18.81
N VAL A 7 -18.36 -42.84 -18.63
CA VAL A 7 -19.02 -41.62 -18.16
C VAL A 7 -18.64 -41.31 -16.70
N HIS A 8 -18.64 -42.30 -15.80
CA HIS A 8 -18.25 -42.11 -14.41
C HIS A 8 -16.75 -41.76 -14.27
N LEU A 9 -15.90 -42.34 -15.12
CA LEU A 9 -14.48 -41.98 -15.17
C LEU A 9 -14.29 -40.52 -15.63
N ALA A 10 -15.01 -40.09 -16.66
CA ALA A 10 -14.96 -38.70 -17.14
C ALA A 10 -15.40 -37.69 -16.06
N PHE A 11 -16.49 -38.00 -15.32
CA PHE A 11 -16.91 -37.18 -14.19
C PHE A 11 -15.87 -37.13 -13.07
N ALA A 12 -15.25 -38.27 -12.73
CA ALA A 12 -14.21 -38.30 -11.71
C ALA A 12 -12.99 -37.43 -12.10
N VAL A 13 -12.54 -37.51 -13.35
CA VAL A 13 -11.44 -36.67 -13.87
C VAL A 13 -11.82 -35.19 -13.86
N MET A 14 -13.05 -34.84 -14.24
CA MET A 14 -13.55 -33.47 -14.20
C MET A 14 -13.55 -32.91 -12.77
N ILE A 15 -14.04 -33.67 -11.79
CA ILE A 15 -14.06 -33.28 -10.38
C ILE A 15 -12.63 -33.05 -9.87
N ILE A 16 -11.70 -33.95 -10.17
CA ILE A 16 -10.29 -33.81 -9.79
C ILE A 16 -9.68 -32.55 -10.42
N GLY A 17 -9.96 -32.27 -11.70
CA GLY A 17 -9.51 -31.06 -12.38
C GLY A 17 -10.04 -29.77 -11.74
N VAL A 18 -11.31 -29.72 -11.37
CA VAL A 18 -11.93 -28.58 -10.67
C VAL A 18 -11.29 -28.37 -9.28
N ILE A 19 -11.09 -29.45 -8.53
CA ILE A 19 -10.42 -29.37 -7.22
C ILE A 19 -8.99 -28.86 -7.37
N PHE A 20 -8.24 -29.39 -8.34
CA PHE A 20 -6.85 -29.02 -8.57
C PHE A 20 -6.70 -27.54 -8.97
N THR A 21 -7.51 -27.07 -9.91
CA THR A 21 -7.54 -25.65 -10.32
C THR A 21 -7.89 -24.74 -9.14
N PHE A 22 -8.83 -25.15 -8.28
CA PHE A 22 -9.17 -24.38 -7.08
C PHE A 22 -8.01 -24.31 -6.07
N VAL A 23 -7.31 -25.42 -5.84
CA VAL A 23 -6.15 -25.46 -4.94
C VAL A 23 -5.01 -24.59 -5.47
N LEU A 24 -4.70 -24.66 -6.76
CA LEU A 24 -3.69 -23.81 -7.39
C LEU A 24 -4.05 -22.33 -7.28
N SER A 25 -5.29 -21.97 -7.59
CA SER A 25 -5.79 -20.60 -7.46
C SER A 25 -5.65 -20.09 -6.02
N LYS A 26 -6.03 -20.88 -5.01
CA LYS A 26 -5.83 -20.53 -3.60
C LYS A 26 -4.37 -20.34 -3.23
N LYS A 27 -3.48 -21.19 -3.75
CA LYS A 27 -2.03 -21.09 -3.51
C LYS A 27 -1.46 -19.80 -4.09
N GLU A 28 -1.84 -19.44 -5.32
CA GLU A 28 -1.42 -18.19 -5.96
C GLU A 28 -1.91 -16.95 -5.20
N ILE A 29 -3.17 -16.92 -4.77
CA ILE A 29 -3.69 -15.81 -3.97
C ILE A 29 -2.97 -15.71 -2.63
N LYS A 30 -2.68 -16.85 -1.97
CA LYS A 30 -1.91 -16.86 -0.73
C LYS A 30 -0.50 -16.29 -0.94
N GLN A 31 0.15 -16.62 -2.05
CA GLN A 31 1.45 -16.09 -2.42
C GLN A 31 1.38 -14.57 -2.63
N LEU A 32 0.40 -14.05 -3.37
CA LEU A 32 0.23 -12.61 -3.57
C LEU A 32 0.02 -11.86 -2.26
N ARG A 33 -0.78 -12.42 -1.33
CA ARG A 33 -0.97 -11.82 0.01
C ARG A 33 0.34 -11.78 0.82
N SER A 34 1.14 -12.85 0.75
CA SER A 34 2.45 -12.90 1.41
C SER A 34 3.46 -11.91 0.83
N LEU A 35 3.36 -11.59 -0.46
CA LEU A 35 4.18 -10.55 -1.09
C LEU A 35 3.68 -9.15 -0.71
N ALA A 36 2.35 -8.96 -0.65
CA ALA A 36 1.75 -7.72 -0.15
C ALA A 36 2.13 -7.44 1.32
N ASP A 37 2.24 -8.47 2.16
CA ASP A 37 2.79 -8.38 3.52
C ASP A 37 4.20 -7.77 3.55
N SER A 38 5.06 -8.26 2.64
CA SER A 38 6.46 -7.85 2.52
C SER A 38 6.59 -6.39 2.09
N PHE A 39 5.56 -5.82 1.45
CA PHE A 39 5.46 -4.40 1.17
C PHE A 39 4.85 -3.60 2.33
N ALA A 40 3.75 -4.09 2.90
CA ALA A 40 2.94 -3.38 3.87
C ALA A 40 3.68 -3.08 5.17
N ILE A 41 4.48 -4.04 5.65
CA ILE A 41 5.22 -3.89 6.90
C ILE A 41 6.32 -2.82 6.79
N PRO A 42 7.21 -2.84 5.76
CA PRO A 42 8.15 -1.76 5.53
C PRO A 42 7.50 -0.38 5.34
N PHE A 43 6.40 -0.30 4.59
CA PHE A 43 5.66 0.97 4.41
C PHE A 43 5.22 1.56 5.75
N VAL A 44 4.57 0.75 6.59
CA VAL A 44 4.10 1.22 7.90
C VAL A 44 5.27 1.59 8.82
N LYS A 45 6.35 0.81 8.82
CA LYS A 45 7.57 1.13 9.59
C LYS A 45 8.20 2.44 9.11
N LEU A 46 8.21 2.69 7.80
CA LEU A 46 8.74 3.90 7.17
C LEU A 46 7.90 5.11 7.55
N SER A 47 6.58 5.05 7.34
CA SER A 47 5.70 6.17 7.66
C SER A 47 5.67 6.47 9.15
N ASN A 48 5.63 5.45 10.02
CA ASN A 48 5.75 5.66 11.48
C ASN A 48 7.08 6.31 11.88
N TYR A 49 8.17 5.97 11.19
CA TYR A 49 9.47 6.58 11.46
C TYR A 49 9.50 8.05 11.02
N ILE A 50 8.96 8.36 9.84
CA ILE A 50 8.97 9.70 9.27
C ILE A 50 7.96 10.63 9.96
N ALA A 51 6.72 10.17 10.11
CA ALA A 51 5.60 10.90 10.71
C ALA A 51 4.78 9.91 11.58
N PRO A 52 5.12 9.78 12.89
CA PRO A 52 4.45 8.84 13.80
C PRO A 52 2.93 9.03 13.92
N GLN A 53 2.47 10.25 13.66
CA GLN A 53 1.07 10.66 13.63
C GLN A 53 0.90 11.67 12.51
N LYS A 54 -0.36 11.93 12.12
CA LYS A 54 -0.70 12.97 11.15
C LYS A 54 -0.13 14.32 11.61
N PRO A 55 0.70 14.99 10.80
CA PRO A 55 1.27 16.28 11.19
C PRO A 55 0.19 17.36 11.22
N ALA A 56 0.37 18.35 12.10
CA ALA A 56 -0.49 19.52 12.14
C ALA A 56 -0.10 20.54 11.06
N SER A 57 1.17 20.53 10.66
CA SER A 57 1.72 21.42 9.63
C SER A 57 1.73 20.75 8.25
N SER A 58 1.35 21.50 7.22
CA SER A 58 1.58 21.12 5.82
C SER A 58 2.88 21.71 5.30
N LEU A 59 3.34 21.23 4.14
CA LEU A 59 4.49 21.82 3.44
C LEU A 59 4.13 23.26 3.02
N LEU A 60 4.92 24.23 3.47
CA LEU A 60 4.71 25.63 3.12
C LEU A 60 5.18 25.90 1.69
N THR A 61 4.33 26.56 0.92
CA THR A 61 4.56 26.86 -0.49
C THR A 61 4.16 28.29 -0.83
N GLU A 62 4.86 28.86 -1.80
CA GLU A 62 4.52 30.13 -2.45
C GLU A 62 4.03 29.86 -3.87
N LYS A 63 3.14 30.73 -4.37
CA LYS A 63 2.78 30.75 -5.78
C LYS A 63 3.81 31.57 -6.54
N THR A 64 4.32 31.00 -7.62
CA THR A 64 5.17 31.72 -8.57
C THR A 64 4.34 32.64 -9.46
N GLU A 65 4.97 33.65 -10.06
CA GLU A 65 4.31 34.60 -10.98
C GLU A 65 3.70 33.88 -12.20
N SER A 66 4.27 32.74 -12.61
CA SER A 66 3.76 31.88 -13.68
C SER A 66 2.66 30.90 -13.23
N GLY A 67 2.15 31.01 -11.99
CA GLY A 67 1.10 30.14 -11.44
C GLY A 67 1.56 28.76 -10.98
N GLY A 68 2.85 28.45 -11.04
CA GLY A 68 3.45 27.22 -10.47
C GLY A 68 3.66 27.31 -8.96
N ILE A 69 4.05 26.18 -8.34
CA ILE A 69 4.30 26.09 -6.91
C ILE A 69 5.79 26.14 -6.61
N ARG A 70 6.15 26.86 -5.55
CA ARG A 70 7.51 26.85 -5.02
C ARG A 70 7.47 26.60 -3.51
N PRO A 71 7.90 25.41 -3.04
CA PRO A 71 8.02 25.18 -1.61
C PRO A 71 9.09 26.09 -0.99
N LEU A 72 8.85 26.53 0.23
CA LEU A 72 9.88 27.23 1.00
C LEU A 72 11.05 26.27 1.26
N PRO A 73 12.30 26.79 1.30
CA PRO A 73 13.45 26.03 1.77
C PRO A 73 13.21 25.41 3.15
N ALA A 74 13.94 24.34 3.48
CA ALA A 74 13.76 23.62 4.73
C ALA A 74 13.80 24.56 5.96
N GLU A 75 14.66 25.57 5.96
CA GLU A 75 14.82 26.56 7.03
C GLU A 75 13.56 27.41 7.26
N GLY A 76 12.79 27.67 6.19
CA GLY A 76 11.53 28.40 6.22
C GLY A 76 10.32 27.54 6.59
N GLN A 77 10.49 26.22 6.69
CA GLN A 77 9.42 25.30 7.08
C GLN A 77 9.20 25.29 8.60
N SER A 78 8.02 24.82 9.01
CA SER A 78 7.72 24.62 10.43
C SER A 78 8.73 23.65 11.08
N LYS A 79 8.91 23.74 12.39
CA LYS A 79 9.81 22.82 13.13
C LYS A 79 9.42 21.36 12.91
N GLU A 80 8.12 21.06 12.89
CA GLU A 80 7.60 19.72 12.65
C GLU A 80 7.98 19.21 11.25
N MET A 81 7.79 20.03 10.22
CA MET A 81 8.12 19.66 8.84
C MET A 81 9.62 19.46 8.63
N ARG A 82 10.46 20.30 9.26
CA ARG A 82 11.92 20.12 9.25
C ARG A 82 12.37 18.77 9.81
N GLU A 83 11.77 18.35 10.93
CA GLU A 83 12.08 17.03 11.52
C GLU A 83 11.58 15.88 10.64
N ILE A 84 10.42 16.03 9.98
CA ILE A 84 9.92 15.07 9.00
C ILE A 84 10.90 14.92 7.83
N ILE A 85 11.32 16.03 7.22
CA ILE A 85 12.29 16.07 6.11
C ILE A 85 13.61 15.41 6.54
N LYS A 86 14.11 15.75 7.73
CA LYS A 86 15.33 15.17 8.30
C LYS A 86 15.23 13.65 8.48
N ARG A 87 14.10 13.14 8.96
CA ARG A 87 13.87 11.69 9.11
C ARG A 87 13.74 11.00 7.76
N ALA A 88 13.10 11.64 6.78
CA ALA A 88 12.99 11.12 5.42
C ALA A 88 14.37 10.93 4.74
N GLY A 89 15.32 11.84 4.99
CA GLY A 89 16.70 11.73 4.50
C GLY A 89 17.60 10.74 5.25
N ASN A 90 17.10 10.04 6.27
CA ASN A 90 17.91 9.12 7.06
C ASN A 90 18.11 7.77 6.35
N THR A 91 19.26 7.12 6.57
CA THR A 91 19.57 5.79 6.01
C THR A 91 18.53 4.72 6.35
N LYS A 92 17.89 4.82 7.53
CA LYS A 92 16.78 3.93 7.90
C LYS A 92 15.58 4.06 6.96
N ALA A 93 15.22 5.28 6.56
CA ALA A 93 14.13 5.52 5.63
C ALA A 93 14.48 4.95 4.24
N VAL A 94 15.70 5.19 3.77
CA VAL A 94 16.21 4.64 2.50
C VAL A 94 16.16 3.11 2.48
N LYS A 95 16.57 2.46 3.59
CA LYS A 95 16.53 1.00 3.69
C LYS A 95 15.10 0.45 3.59
N LEU A 96 14.17 1.01 4.36
CA LEU A 96 12.77 0.57 4.34
C LEU A 96 12.12 0.82 2.97
N PHE A 97 12.44 1.94 2.33
CA PHE A 97 11.96 2.22 0.98
C PHE A 97 12.49 1.20 -0.05
N ARG A 98 13.76 0.78 0.07
CA ARG A 98 14.30 -0.28 -0.78
C ARG A 98 13.56 -1.61 -0.60
N GLU A 99 13.27 -1.99 0.65
CA GLU A 99 12.46 -3.19 0.94
C GLU A 99 11.08 -3.11 0.27
N MET A 100 10.47 -1.92 0.23
CA MET A 100 9.20 -1.71 -0.49
C MET A 100 9.35 -1.89 -2.01
N VAL A 101 10.43 -1.36 -2.62
CA VAL A 101 10.69 -1.52 -4.06
C VAL A 101 10.84 -3.00 -4.42
N GLU A 102 11.67 -3.73 -3.68
CA GLU A 102 11.89 -5.17 -3.90
C GLU A 102 10.59 -5.98 -3.76
N ALA A 103 9.74 -5.62 -2.79
CA ALA A 103 8.44 -6.27 -2.59
C ALA A 103 7.43 -5.94 -3.69
N GLU A 104 7.40 -4.71 -4.21
CA GLU A 104 6.53 -4.32 -5.33
C GLU A 104 6.91 -5.05 -6.61
N ASP A 105 8.21 -5.11 -6.94
CA ASP A 105 8.72 -5.83 -8.10
C ASP A 105 8.32 -7.32 -8.03
N ALA A 106 8.56 -7.97 -6.90
CA ALA A 106 8.19 -9.38 -6.70
C ALA A 106 6.67 -9.60 -6.79
N LEU A 107 5.86 -8.68 -6.26
CA LEU A 107 4.40 -8.74 -6.33
C LEU A 107 3.89 -8.59 -7.77
N LYS A 108 4.49 -7.67 -8.54
CA LYS A 108 4.17 -7.42 -9.94
C LYS A 108 4.53 -8.61 -10.81
N GLU A 109 5.69 -9.21 -10.60
CA GLU A 109 6.09 -10.45 -11.27
C GLU A 109 5.12 -11.59 -10.98
N ALA A 110 4.74 -11.79 -9.71
CA ALA A 110 3.80 -12.83 -9.30
C ALA A 110 2.36 -12.61 -9.81
N ALA A 111 1.91 -11.35 -9.92
CA ALA A 111 0.63 -11.01 -10.52
C ALA A 111 0.63 -11.28 -12.05
N GLY A 112 1.79 -11.13 -12.68
CA GLY A 112 2.00 -11.38 -14.11
C GLY A 112 1.12 -10.50 -14.99
N LYS A 113 0.57 -11.06 -16.06
CA LYS A 113 -0.34 -10.36 -17.00
C LYS A 113 -1.81 -10.47 -16.61
N ASN A 114 -2.13 -11.06 -15.45
CA ASN A 114 -3.52 -11.26 -15.06
C ASN A 114 -4.10 -9.93 -14.53
N ARG A 115 -4.89 -9.26 -15.37
CA ARG A 115 -5.50 -7.96 -15.07
C ARG A 115 -6.21 -7.91 -13.72
N ARG A 116 -6.90 -8.99 -13.32
CA ARG A 116 -7.60 -9.04 -12.02
C ARG A 116 -6.61 -9.06 -10.85
N LYS A 117 -5.53 -9.84 -10.96
CA LYS A 117 -4.50 -9.90 -9.91
C LYS A 117 -3.74 -8.59 -9.81
N CYS A 118 -3.40 -7.96 -10.95
CA CYS A 118 -2.77 -6.64 -10.98
C CYS A 118 -3.65 -5.61 -10.27
N TYR A 119 -4.90 -5.48 -10.69
CA TYR A 119 -5.85 -4.53 -10.10
C TYR A 119 -6.07 -4.76 -8.60
N GLN A 120 -6.14 -6.02 -8.18
CA GLN A 120 -6.38 -6.36 -6.78
C GLN A 120 -5.14 -6.19 -5.89
N PHE A 121 -3.93 -6.39 -6.40
CA PHE A 121 -2.72 -6.46 -5.57
C PHE A 121 -1.61 -5.52 -6.02
N ALA A 122 -1.15 -5.63 -7.28
CA ALA A 122 0.01 -4.88 -7.76
C ALA A 122 -0.27 -3.38 -7.90
N ASP A 123 -1.39 -3.00 -8.52
CA ASP A 123 -1.70 -1.59 -8.81
C ASP A 123 -1.84 -0.73 -7.53
N PRO A 124 -2.54 -1.18 -6.46
CA PRO A 124 -2.60 -0.44 -5.20
C PRO A 124 -1.23 -0.26 -4.54
N VAL A 125 -0.38 -1.31 -4.57
CA VAL A 125 0.97 -1.28 -3.99
C VAL A 125 1.87 -0.34 -4.79
N ALA A 126 1.84 -0.39 -6.12
CA ALA A 126 2.56 0.52 -6.99
C ALA A 126 2.15 1.99 -6.77
N ARG A 127 0.87 2.27 -6.54
CA ARG A 127 0.39 3.62 -6.22
C ARG A 127 0.98 4.14 -4.91
N ILE A 128 0.98 3.33 -3.85
CA ILE A 128 1.58 3.70 -2.56
C ILE A 128 3.09 3.90 -2.68
N LEU A 129 3.77 3.05 -3.47
CA LEU A 129 5.21 3.17 -3.72
C LEU A 129 5.54 4.48 -4.46
N TYR A 130 4.78 4.81 -5.51
CA TYR A 130 4.93 6.05 -6.27
C TYR A 130 4.75 7.30 -5.38
N MET A 131 3.72 7.30 -4.54
CA MET A 131 3.47 8.36 -3.58
C MET A 131 4.65 8.52 -2.62
N THR A 132 5.10 7.41 -2.04
CA THR A 132 6.22 7.36 -1.10
C THR A 132 7.52 7.85 -1.76
N HIS A 133 7.78 7.45 -3.01
CA HIS A 133 8.92 7.93 -3.79
C HIS A 133 8.87 9.44 -3.99
N THR A 134 7.70 9.97 -4.40
CA THR A 134 7.50 11.41 -4.61
C THR A 134 7.73 12.20 -3.32
N PHE A 135 7.24 11.69 -2.19
CA PHE A 135 7.49 12.26 -0.89
C PHE A 135 8.98 12.28 -0.53
N LEU A 136 9.67 11.13 -0.62
CA LEU A 136 11.08 11.01 -0.21
C LEU A 136 12.01 11.86 -1.08
N THR A 137 11.83 11.82 -2.40
CA THR A 137 12.59 12.67 -3.34
C THR A 137 12.28 14.15 -3.15
N GLY A 138 11.04 14.50 -2.82
CA GLY A 138 10.66 15.85 -2.41
C GLY A 138 11.37 16.29 -1.13
N CYS A 139 11.49 15.42 -0.13
CA CYS A 139 12.26 15.73 1.09
C CYS A 139 13.76 15.89 0.83
N GLU A 140 14.33 15.15 -0.12
CA GLU A 140 15.72 15.32 -0.54
C GLU A 140 15.94 16.65 -1.26
N ASN A 141 15.01 17.03 -2.15
CA ASN A 141 15.03 18.30 -2.85
C ASN A 141 13.62 18.87 -3.04
N LEU A 142 13.25 19.83 -2.17
CA LEU A 142 11.93 20.45 -2.18
C LEU A 142 11.62 21.17 -3.50
N ALA A 143 12.62 21.63 -4.25
CA ALA A 143 12.40 22.28 -5.54
C ALA A 143 11.80 21.34 -6.60
N LEU A 144 11.84 20.02 -6.38
CA LEU A 144 11.20 19.04 -7.26
C LEU A 144 9.67 19.05 -7.15
N ILE A 145 9.11 19.62 -6.07
CA ILE A 145 7.66 19.77 -5.86
C ILE A 145 7.20 21.10 -6.48
N ASP A 146 7.22 21.15 -7.80
CA ASP A 146 7.00 22.34 -8.64
C ASP A 146 5.55 22.49 -9.18
N THR A 147 4.71 21.47 -8.96
CA THR A 147 3.36 21.35 -9.50
C THR A 147 2.35 20.98 -8.42
N GLU A 148 1.08 21.35 -8.62
CA GLU A 148 -0.01 21.01 -7.68
C GLU A 148 -0.13 19.50 -7.49
N SER A 149 -0.03 18.73 -8.59
CA SER A 149 -0.09 17.27 -8.50
C SER A 149 1.03 16.66 -7.63
N LYS A 150 2.27 17.16 -7.71
CA LYS A 150 3.36 16.66 -6.85
C LYS A 150 3.16 17.09 -5.40
N LEU A 151 2.63 18.29 -5.17
CA LEU A 151 2.30 18.77 -3.83
C LEU A 151 1.20 17.91 -3.19
N ASP A 152 0.17 17.56 -3.95
CA ASP A 152 -0.91 16.68 -3.51
C ASP A 152 -0.38 15.28 -3.19
N GLU A 153 0.50 14.73 -4.03
CA GLU A 153 1.12 13.43 -3.80
C GLU A 153 2.02 13.44 -2.54
N PHE A 154 2.81 14.49 -2.37
CA PHE A 154 3.63 14.71 -1.17
C PHE A 154 2.74 14.78 0.09
N ASN A 155 1.65 15.53 0.02
CA ASN A 155 0.72 15.70 1.13
C ASN A 155 -0.09 14.44 1.41
N SER A 156 -0.44 13.64 0.40
CA SER A 156 -1.14 12.36 0.57
C SER A 156 -0.31 11.41 1.44
N PHE A 157 1.01 11.38 1.27
CA PHE A 157 1.87 10.56 2.13
C PHE A 157 1.70 10.92 3.62
N LEU A 158 1.54 12.19 3.97
CA LEU A 158 1.41 12.60 5.37
C LEU A 158 -0.03 12.51 5.88
N ASN A 159 -0.99 12.88 5.05
CA ASN A 159 -2.36 13.18 5.48
C ASN A 159 -3.35 12.03 5.25
N GLU A 160 -3.03 11.12 4.34
CA GLU A 160 -3.93 10.03 3.92
C GLU A 160 -3.47 8.65 4.42
N GLN A 161 -2.67 8.66 5.50
CA GLN A 161 -2.11 7.45 6.10
C GLN A 161 -3.17 6.36 6.36
N VAL A 162 -4.36 6.75 6.85
CA VAL A 162 -5.44 5.82 7.14
C VAL A 162 -5.98 5.16 5.87
N GLN A 163 -6.17 5.90 4.77
CA GLN A 163 -6.60 5.29 3.51
C GLN A 163 -5.57 4.30 2.97
N HIS A 164 -4.28 4.65 3.03
CA HIS A 164 -3.19 3.75 2.59
C HIS A 164 -3.13 2.49 3.44
N ARG A 165 -3.26 2.64 4.77
CA ARG A 165 -3.25 1.51 5.72
C ARG A 165 -4.47 0.61 5.58
N MET A 166 -5.64 1.18 5.30
CA MET A 166 -6.85 0.41 5.02
C MET A 166 -6.76 -0.33 3.69
N THR A 167 -6.13 0.28 2.69
CA THR A 167 -5.86 -0.38 1.40
C THR A 167 -4.99 -1.61 1.62
N LEU A 168 -3.85 -1.46 2.30
CA LEU A 168 -2.94 -2.56 2.61
C LEU A 168 -3.58 -3.63 3.50
N LEU A 169 -4.38 -3.25 4.51
CA LEU A 169 -5.06 -4.20 5.41
C LEU A 169 -5.94 -5.20 4.63
N ARG A 170 -6.54 -4.78 3.51
CA ARG A 170 -7.35 -5.67 2.65
C ARG A 170 -6.51 -6.63 1.82
N LEU A 171 -5.22 -6.34 1.64
CA LEU A 171 -4.29 -7.10 0.80
C LEU A 171 -3.45 -8.09 1.60
N ILE A 172 -3.12 -7.76 2.85
CA ILE A 172 -2.23 -8.58 3.67
C ILE A 172 -2.80 -9.96 3.96
N SER A 173 -1.90 -10.90 4.25
CA SER A 173 -2.26 -12.19 4.78
C SER A 173 -2.69 -12.04 6.25
N GLY A 174 -3.58 -12.94 6.69
CA GLY A 174 -3.96 -12.98 8.11
C GLY A 174 -2.80 -13.31 9.04
N SER A 175 -1.68 -13.84 8.54
CA SER A 175 -0.53 -14.24 9.38
C SER A 175 0.25 -13.06 9.97
N LEU A 176 0.28 -11.89 9.32
CA LEU A 176 0.93 -10.70 9.86
C LEU A 176 -0.06 -9.65 10.37
N ALA A 177 -1.34 -10.00 10.46
CA ALA A 177 -2.38 -9.06 10.88
C ALA A 177 -2.10 -8.44 12.26
N GLU A 178 -1.51 -9.19 13.19
CA GLU A 178 -1.23 -8.69 14.53
C GLU A 178 -0.03 -7.74 14.58
N GLU A 179 1.07 -8.06 13.87
CA GLU A 179 2.19 -7.13 13.72
C GLU A 179 1.72 -5.85 13.03
N TYR A 180 0.92 -5.99 11.97
CA TYR A 180 0.33 -4.87 11.27
C TYR A 180 -0.51 -4.00 12.21
N ARG A 181 -1.45 -4.57 12.97
CA ARG A 181 -2.26 -3.82 13.94
C ARG A 181 -1.41 -3.13 14.99
N THR A 182 -0.40 -3.82 15.52
CA THR A 182 0.52 -3.25 16.52
C THR A 182 1.22 -2.01 15.98
N LEU A 183 1.73 -2.08 14.75
CA LEU A 183 2.35 -0.94 14.10
C LEU A 183 1.36 0.19 13.76
N ASN A 184 0.07 -0.12 13.65
CA ASN A 184 -1.00 0.83 13.34
C ASN A 184 -1.68 1.42 14.59
N ARG A 185 -1.19 1.16 15.80
CA ARG A 185 -1.87 1.54 17.06
C ARG A 185 -2.32 3.01 17.14
N VAL A 186 -1.53 3.94 16.60
CA VAL A 186 -1.87 5.38 16.58
C VAL A 186 -3.07 5.68 15.67
N TYR A 187 -3.19 4.95 14.56
CA TYR A 187 -4.27 5.12 13.57
C TYR A 187 -5.45 4.15 13.78
N ALA A 188 -5.36 3.25 14.76
CA ALA A 188 -6.30 2.15 14.95
C ALA A 188 -7.74 2.63 15.15
N ALA A 189 -7.95 3.68 15.94
CA ALA A 189 -9.30 4.19 16.21
C ALA A 189 -10.02 4.69 14.94
N GLU A 190 -9.30 5.45 14.09
CA GLU A 190 -9.86 5.97 12.83
C GLU A 190 -10.06 4.84 11.81
N MET A 191 -9.11 3.88 11.75
CA MET A 191 -9.26 2.68 10.92
C MET A 191 -10.49 1.86 11.33
N GLU A 192 -10.69 1.58 12.63
CA GLU A 192 -11.84 0.84 13.14
C GLU A 192 -13.17 1.56 12.85
N GLN A 193 -13.19 2.89 12.96
CA GLN A 193 -14.37 3.68 12.63
C GLN A 193 -14.74 3.51 11.15
N ILE A 194 -13.76 3.65 10.25
CA ILE A 194 -13.97 3.47 8.81
C ILE A 194 -14.40 2.04 8.47
N GLU A 195 -13.83 1.02 9.12
CA GLU A 195 -14.28 -0.36 8.97
C GLU A 195 -15.75 -0.53 9.37
N ARG A 196 -16.17 0.04 10.51
CA ARG A 196 -17.56 -0.01 10.98
C ARG A 196 -18.52 0.74 10.05
N GLU A 197 -18.12 1.86 9.48
CA GLU A 197 -18.92 2.64 8.53
C GLU A 197 -19.08 1.94 7.18
N GLN A 198 -18.08 1.16 6.76
CA GLN A 198 -18.11 0.39 5.51
C GLN A 198 -18.82 -0.97 5.63
N MET A 199 -18.86 -1.57 6.82
CA MET A 199 -19.59 -2.83 7.08
C MET A 199 -21.07 -2.84 6.68
N PRO A 200 -21.89 -1.80 6.96
CA PRO A 200 -23.29 -1.78 6.52
C PRO A 200 -23.47 -1.65 5.00
N PHE A 201 -22.50 -1.08 4.27
CA PHE A 201 -22.54 -1.00 2.81
C PHE A 201 -22.23 -2.33 2.12
N ILE A 202 -21.31 -3.14 2.67
CA ILE A 202 -20.96 -4.46 2.13
C ILE A 202 -22.13 -5.45 2.28
N LYS A 203 -22.88 -5.39 3.38
CA LYS A 203 -24.06 -6.24 3.59
C LYS A 203 -25.24 -5.93 2.66
N ARG A 204 -25.39 -4.68 2.20
CA ARG A 204 -26.46 -4.28 1.26
C ARG A 204 -26.16 -4.64 -0.19
N ASN A 205 -24.90 -4.66 -0.60
CA ASN A 205 -24.50 -4.99 -1.98
C ASN A 205 -24.22 -6.49 -2.20
N ALA A 206 -24.37 -7.31 -1.15
CA ALA A 206 -24.23 -8.77 -1.20
C ALA A 206 -25.59 -9.50 -1.13
N GLN A 207 -26.70 -8.75 -1.22
CA GLN A 207 -28.07 -9.27 -1.39
C GLN A 207 -28.52 -9.10 -2.84
#